data_AF-A0A2A2QHZ9-F1
#
_entry.id   AF-A0A2A2QHZ9-F1
#
_cell.length_a   1.000
_cell.length_b   1.000
_cell.length_c   1.000
_cell.angle_alpha   90.00
_cell.angle_beta   90.00
_cell.angle_gamma   90.00
#
_symmetry.space_group_name_H-M   'P 1'
#
loop_
_entity.id
_entity.type
_entity.pdbx_description
1 polymer ?
#
loop_
_entity_poly.entity_id
_entity_poly.type
_entity_poly.pdbx_seq_one_letter_code
_entity_poly.pdbx_strand_id
1 'polypeptide(L)' 'MALKWASLTNFISEVRGELRKASWPWESDPKIKGFKKYKELIDSTIVVLIAMILLAAFVQVWDFVHILIVGFFTNLGR' A
#
# COMPACT_ATOMS: atom_id res chain seq x y z
N MET A 1 5.12 8.38 39.61
CA MET A 1 4.09 8.49 38.55
C MET A 1 4.39 9.62 37.56
N ALA A 2 4.66 10.85 38.00
CA ALA A 2 4.89 12.04 37.16
C ALA A 2 5.81 11.85 35.93
N LEU A 3 6.90 11.06 36.05
CA LEU A 3 7.83 10.79 34.95
C LEU A 3 7.16 10.24 33.67
N LYS A 4 6.09 9.44 33.80
CA LYS A 4 5.33 8.92 32.64
C LYS A 4 4.56 10.03 31.90
N TRP A 5 4.08 11.05 32.61
CA TRP A 5 3.34 12.16 32.02
C TRP A 5 4.26 13.11 31.23
N ALA A 6 5.45 13.41 31.75
CA ALA A 6 6.44 14.20 31.02
C ALA A 6 6.93 13.50 29.74
N SER A 7 7.11 12.18 29.80
CA SER A 7 7.42 11.36 28.62
C SER A 7 6.31 11.42 27.56
N LEU A 8 5.03 11.34 27.99
CA LEU A 8 3.88 11.43 27.09
C LEU A 8 3.73 12.81 26.44
N THR A 9 3.93 13.90 27.18
CA THR A 9 3.85 15.26 26.61
C THR A 9 4.96 15.52 25.59
N ASN A 10 6.16 15.00 25.83
CA ASN A 10 7.27 15.12 24.89
C ASN A 10 6.99 14.32 23.60
N PHE A 11 6.53 13.08 23.73
CA PHE A 11 6.14 12.23 22.60
C PHE A 11 5.02 12.88 21.74
N ILE A 12 3.98 13.45 22.36
CA ILE A 12 2.91 14.14 21.64
C ILE A 12 3.43 15.40 20.93
N SER A 13 4.38 16.12 21.53
CA SER A 13 5.03 17.29 20.91
C SER A 13 5.85 16.90 19.68
N GLU A 14 6.63 15.82 19.79
CA GLU A 14 7.46 15.24 18.73
C GLU A 14 6.60 14.72 17.55
N VAL A 15 5.59 13.89 17.84
CA VAL A 15 4.62 13.40 16.85
C VAL A 15 3.89 14.55 16.15
N ARG A 16 3.52 15.62 16.88
CA ARG A 16 2.95 16.83 16.27
C ARG A 16 3.95 17.60 15.41
N GLY A 17 5.24 17.54 15.72
CA GLY A 17 6.32 18.07 14.90
C GLY A 17 6.47 17.33 13.58
N GLU A 18 6.49 16.00 13.62
CA GLU A 18 6.60 15.15 12.42
C GLU A 18 5.33 15.19 11.55
N LEU A 19 4.13 15.16 12.15
CA LEU A 19 2.86 15.27 11.41
C LEU A 19 2.74 16.56 10.59
N ARG A 20 3.38 17.66 11.02
CA ARG A 20 3.44 18.91 10.24
C ARG A 20 4.36 18.86 9.03
N LYS A 21 5.15 17.79 8.85
CA LYS A 21 6.01 17.55 7.68
C LYS A 21 5.33 16.65 6.63
N ALA A 22 4.21 16.02 6.98
CA ALA A 22 3.52 15.08 6.10
C ALA A 22 2.65 15.80 5.06
N SER A 23 2.74 15.39 3.79
CA SER A 23 1.94 15.91 2.68
C SER A 23 0.48 15.42 2.77
N TRP A 24 -0.34 16.11 3.57
CA TRP A 24 -1.71 15.69 3.89
C TRP A 24 -2.71 16.14 2.80
N PRO A 25 -3.46 15.24 2.13
CA PRO A 25 -4.36 15.63 1.03
C PRO A 25 -5.56 16.52 1.41
N TRP A 26 -5.78 16.84 2.70
CA TRP A 26 -6.72 17.90 3.11
C TRP A 26 -6.08 19.31 3.12
N GLU A 27 -4.75 19.42 3.12
CA GLU A 27 -4.03 20.71 3.23
C GLU A 27 -4.41 21.67 2.10
N SER A 28 -4.92 22.85 2.44
CA SER A 28 -5.73 23.65 1.51
C SER A 28 -4.92 24.68 0.73
N ASP A 29 -3.94 24.21 -0.06
CA ASP A 29 -3.16 25.08 -0.95
C ASP A 29 -4.08 25.80 -1.96
N PRO A 30 -4.21 27.14 -1.90
CA PRO A 30 -5.15 27.88 -2.73
C PRO A 30 -4.77 27.86 -4.23
N LYS A 31 -3.55 27.44 -4.58
CA LYS A 31 -3.07 27.29 -5.96
C LYS A 31 -3.47 25.95 -6.59
N ILE A 32 -3.72 24.90 -5.80
CA ILE A 32 -3.88 23.52 -6.27
C ILE A 32 -5.31 23.02 -6.03
N LYS A 33 -6.19 23.27 -7.01
CA LYS A 33 -7.62 22.91 -6.92
C LYS A 33 -7.96 21.62 -7.69
N GLY A 34 -8.91 20.86 -7.15
CA GLY A 34 -9.49 19.68 -7.79
C GLY A 34 -8.50 18.52 -8.00
N PHE A 35 -8.70 17.74 -9.06
CA PHE A 35 -7.98 16.49 -9.34
C PHE A 35 -6.44 16.58 -9.31
N LYS A 36 -5.86 17.74 -9.64
CA LYS A 36 -4.40 17.95 -9.58
C LYS A 36 -3.83 17.73 -8.16
N LYS A 37 -4.62 17.99 -7.11
CA LYS A 37 -4.23 17.78 -5.71
C LYS A 37 -4.00 16.31 -5.37
N TYR A 38 -4.74 15.41 -6.03
CA TYR A 38 -4.67 13.97 -5.78
C TYR A 38 -3.69 13.25 -6.73
N LYS A 39 -2.93 13.96 -7.58
CA LYS A 39 -2.06 13.33 -8.59
C LYS A 39 -1.10 12.29 -7.98
N GLU A 40 -0.40 12.63 -6.91
CA GLU A 40 0.60 11.74 -6.28
C GLU A 40 -0.03 10.47 -5.71
N LEU A 41 -1.24 10.59 -5.13
CA LEU A 41 -2.02 9.47 -4.61
C LEU A 41 -2.58 8.60 -5.75
N ILE A 42 -2.98 9.21 -6.86
CA ILE A 42 -3.47 8.50 -8.04
C ILE A 42 -2.33 7.77 -8.76
N ASP A 43 -1.16 8.41 -8.97
CA ASP A 43 0.05 7.77 -9.54
C ASP A 43 0.45 6.54 -8.73
N SER A 44 0.63 6.71 -7.41
CA SER A 44 1.04 5.61 -6.53
C SER A 44 0.02 4.48 -6.48
N THR A 45 -1.28 4.80 -6.45
CA THR A 45 -2.34 3.78 -6.52
C THR A 45 -2.38 3.04 -7.86
N ILE A 46 -2.19 3.75 -8.98
CA ILE A 46 -2.15 3.13 -10.32
C ILE A 46 -0.96 2.16 -10.46
N VAL A 47 0.23 2.54 -9.98
CA VAL A 47 1.41 1.66 -9.99
C VAL A 47 1.16 0.38 -9.17
N VAL A 48 0.56 0.51 -7.99
CA VAL A 48 0.21 -0.64 -7.13
C VAL A 48 -0.87 -1.52 -7.78
N LEU A 49 -1.89 -0.94 -8.43
CA LEU A 49 -2.90 -1.69 -9.17
C LEU A 49 -2.28 -2.50 -10.33
N ILE A 50 -1.39 -1.89 -11.11
CA ILE A 50 -0.68 -2.59 -12.21
C ILE A 50 0.17 -3.74 -11.64
N ALA A 51 0.91 -3.51 -10.55
CA ALA A 51 1.72 -4.55 -9.91
C ALA A 51 0.88 -5.73 -9.40
N MET A 52 -0.28 -5.47 -8.79
CA MET A 52 -1.20 -6.53 -8.34
C MET A 52 -1.78 -7.34 -9.50
N ILE A 53 -2.14 -6.70 -10.62
CA ILE A 53 -2.67 -7.38 -11.81
C ILE A 53 -1.59 -8.27 -12.45
N LEU A 54 -0.37 -7.77 -12.59
CA LEU A 54 0.76 -8.53 -13.14
C LEU A 54 1.13 -9.73 -12.25
N LEU A 55 1.14 -9.54 -10.92
CA LEU A 55 1.40 -10.62 -9.97
C LEU A 55 0.29 -11.69 -10.00
N ALA A 56 -0.98 -11.28 -10.04
CA ALA A 56 -2.10 -12.20 -10.14
C ALA A 56 -2.06 -13.03 -11.44
N ALA A 57 -1.72 -12.40 -12.58
CA ALA A 57 -1.54 -13.11 -13.84
C ALA A 57 -0.37 -14.12 -13.79
N PHE A 58 0.75 -13.75 -13.19
CA PHE A 58 1.90 -14.65 -13.01
C PHE A 58 1.55 -15.86 -12.14
N VAL A 59 0.91 -15.65 -10.98
CA VAL A 59 0.48 -16.73 -10.07
C VAL A 59 -0.51 -17.67 -10.78
N GLN A 60 -1.52 -17.11 -11.45
CA GLN A 60 -2.55 -17.89 -12.15
C GLN A 60 -1.97 -18.79 -13.26
N VAL A 61 -0.91 -18.37 -13.94
CA VAL A 61 -0.20 -19.19 -14.94
C VAL A 61 0.50 -20.38 -14.28
N TRP A 62 1.18 -20.17 -13.15
CA TRP A 62 1.84 -21.26 -12.42
C TRP A 62 0.85 -22.24 -11.79
N ASP A 63 -0.27 -21.75 -11.24
CA ASP A 63 -1.35 -22.60 -10.74
C ASP A 63 -1.93 -23.48 -11.85
N PHE A 64 -2.14 -22.93 -13.05
CA PHE A 64 -2.62 -23.68 -14.21
C PHE A 64 -1.62 -24.76 -14.66
N VAL A 65 -0.33 -24.42 -14.75
CA VAL A 65 0.74 -25.39 -15.06
C VAL A 65 0.82 -26.50 -14.00
N HIS A 66 0.69 -26.13 -12.71
CA HIS A 66 0.70 -27.09 -11.61
C HIS A 66 -0.50 -28.05 -11.65
N ILE A 67 -1.70 -27.54 -11.93
CA ILE A 67 -2.92 -28.36 -12.13
C ILE A 67 -2.74 -29.36 -13.28
N LEU A 68 -2.14 -28.94 -14.40
CA LEU A 68 -1.86 -29.84 -15.53
C LEU A 68 -0.84 -30.94 -15.15
N ILE A 69 0.22 -30.60 -14.43
CA ILE A 69 1.26 -31.55 -14.00
C ILE A 69 0.70 -32.55 -12.99
N VAL A 70 -0.03 -32.09 -11.97
CA VAL A 70 -0.67 -32.97 -10.98
C VAL A 70 -1.72 -33.84 -11.67
N GLY A 71 -2.56 -33.27 -12.54
CA GLY A 71 -3.54 -34.02 -13.33
C GLY A 71 -2.90 -35.12 -14.19
N PHE A 72 -1.74 -34.85 -14.82
CA PHE A 72 -0.99 -35.86 -15.57
C PHE A 72 -0.52 -37.01 -14.67
N PHE A 73 0.16 -36.72 -13.56
CA PHE A 73 0.64 -37.76 -12.64
C PHE A 73 -0.51 -38.54 -11.97
N THR A 74 -1.62 -37.88 -11.62
CA THR A 74 -2.81 -38.55 -11.07
C THR A 74 -3.48 -39.50 -12.06
N ASN A 75 -3.46 -39.20 -13.37
CA ASN A 75 -3.96 -40.12 -14.39
C ASN A 75 -2.96 -41.22 -14.76
N LEU A 76 -1.65 -41.02 -14.52
CA LEU A 76 -0.62 -42.03 -14.78
C LEU A 76 -0.55 -43.11 -13.67
N GLY A 77 -0.95 -42.76 -12.45
CA GLY A 77 -0.94 -43.66 -11.27
C GLY A 77 -2.26 -44.38 -10.99
N ARG A 78 -3.17 -44.51 -11.96
CA ARG A 78 -4.56 -44.96 -11.74
C ARG A 78 -5.11 -45.85 -12.87
#